data_AF-A0A6I3GZW4-F1
#
_entry.id   AF-A0A6I3GZW4-F1
#
_cell.length_a   1.000
_cell.length_b   1.000
_cell.length_c   1.000
_cell.angle_alpha   90.00
_cell.angle_beta   90.00
_cell.angle_gamma   90.00
#
_symmetry.space_group_name_H-M   'P 1'
#
loop_
_entity.id
_entity.type
_entity.pdbx_description
1 polymer ?
#
loop_
_entity_poly.entity_id
_entity_poly.type
_entity_poly.pdbx_seq_one_letter_code
_entity_poly.pdbx_strand_id
1 'polypeptide(L)'
;MFSNVSTEARKFFSAIFAVVLVVGGISLWSTQTRANCVNVLIDYGSLDSQNNDYEKCLPVTGEITALELMQNANFKLEGTNKYGNNVVCRLNNLPKPSTPIGVKGHEDYIEECKEMPAAFAYWAVLEKRWQVIPNPFDLNGKWAWAQVGVAELAMKPGDGLAFVFVTNGDVKFPD
;
A
#
# COMPACT_ATOMS: atom_id res chain seq x y z
N MET A 1 83.01 23.05 18.88
CA MET A 1 82.56 22.34 20.09
C MET A 1 81.99 21.01 19.63
N PHE A 2 82.81 19.94 19.74
CA PHE A 2 82.58 18.47 19.63
C PHE A 2 81.58 17.92 18.59
N SER A 3 81.74 16.80 17.88
CA SER A 3 82.78 15.82 17.54
C SER A 3 82.09 14.81 16.61
N ASN A 4 82.83 14.15 15.72
CA ASN A 4 82.40 13.00 14.91
C ASN A 4 81.90 11.80 15.74
N VAL A 5 81.38 10.76 15.05
CA VAL A 5 81.24 9.31 15.41
C VAL A 5 79.77 8.85 15.33
N SER A 6 79.30 8.22 14.23
CA SER A 6 79.38 6.80 13.83
C SER A 6 78.28 5.88 14.40
N THR A 7 77.88 4.90 13.57
CA THR A 7 77.59 3.51 13.94
C THR A 7 76.13 3.10 14.25
N GLU A 8 75.60 2.28 13.33
CA GLU A 8 74.88 1.01 13.51
C GLU A 8 73.86 0.82 14.64
N ALA A 9 72.69 0.37 14.21
CA ALA A 9 71.97 -0.82 14.69
C ALA A 9 72.13 -1.23 16.17
N ARG A 10 71.00 -1.31 16.89
CA ARG A 10 70.46 -2.59 17.40
C ARG A 10 69.24 -2.37 18.31
N LYS A 11 68.15 -3.05 17.90
CA LYS A 11 67.22 -3.86 18.71
C LYS A 11 66.29 -3.17 19.71
N PHE A 12 65.13 -3.83 19.87
CA PHE A 12 64.07 -3.65 20.85
C PHE A 12 63.09 -2.50 20.48
N PHE A 13 61.77 -2.68 20.36
CA PHE A 13 60.86 -3.66 20.94
C PHE A 13 59.76 -4.05 19.94
N SER A 14 59.36 -5.32 20.06
CA SER A 14 58.14 -5.89 19.51
C SER A 14 56.92 -5.11 20.01
N ALA A 15 56.13 -4.55 19.10
CA ALA A 15 54.77 -4.11 19.38
C ALA A 15 53.92 -4.43 18.15
N ILE A 16 53.33 -5.63 18.19
CA ILE A 16 52.34 -6.12 17.23
C ILE A 16 51.12 -5.21 17.31
N PHE A 17 50.91 -4.37 16.29
CA PHE A 17 49.63 -3.71 16.05
C PHE A 17 48.65 -4.76 15.52
N ALA A 18 47.88 -5.37 16.41
CA ALA A 18 46.72 -6.17 16.02
C ALA A 18 45.59 -5.23 15.61
N VAL A 19 45.54 -4.87 14.32
CA VAL A 19 44.38 -4.21 13.72
C VAL A 19 43.32 -5.29 13.51
N VAL A 20 42.37 -5.40 14.45
CA VAL A 20 41.17 -6.23 14.28
C VAL A 20 40.24 -5.50 13.32
N LEU A 21 40.27 -5.87 12.04
CA LEU A 21 39.23 -5.55 11.07
C LEU A 21 37.98 -6.34 11.46
N VAL A 22 37.05 -5.69 12.18
CA VAL A 22 35.69 -6.21 12.34
C VAL A 22 35.02 -6.10 10.97
N VAL A 23 35.07 -7.20 10.22
CA VAL A 23 34.31 -7.35 8.98
C VAL A 23 32.83 -7.17 9.31
N GLY A 24 32.24 -6.14 8.71
CA GLY A 24 30.86 -5.75 8.90
C GLY A 24 29.91 -6.93 8.65
N GLY A 25 29.25 -7.37 9.71
CA GLY A 25 28.06 -8.19 9.62
C GLY A 25 26.97 -7.35 8.97
N ILE A 26 26.75 -7.60 7.68
CA ILE A 26 25.79 -6.89 6.87
C ILE A 26 24.39 -7.29 7.33
N SER A 27 23.69 -6.40 8.02
CA SER A 27 22.25 -6.53 8.29
C SER A 27 21.46 -6.29 6.99
N LEU A 28 21.66 -7.12 5.97
CA LEU A 28 20.81 -7.18 4.77
C LEU A 28 19.61 -8.09 5.01
N TRP A 29 18.81 -7.75 6.02
CA TRP A 29 17.56 -8.46 6.29
C TRP A 29 16.45 -7.43 6.49
N SER A 30 16.10 -6.65 5.44
CA SER A 30 14.83 -5.90 5.42
C SER A 30 14.39 -5.27 4.09
N THR A 31 15.07 -5.48 2.96
CA THR A 31 14.63 -4.88 1.67
C THR A 31 13.80 -5.81 0.78
N GLN A 32 13.60 -7.08 1.15
CA GLN A 32 13.00 -8.12 0.29
C GLN A 32 11.51 -8.41 0.56
N THR A 33 10.75 -7.54 1.23
CA THR A 33 9.32 -7.82 1.53
C THR A 33 8.32 -7.15 0.60
N ARG A 34 8.74 -6.22 -0.28
CA ARG A 34 7.81 -5.52 -1.20
C ARG A 34 7.64 -6.16 -2.57
N ALA A 35 8.41 -7.20 -2.90
CA ALA A 35 8.52 -7.66 -4.28
C ALA A 35 7.43 -8.65 -4.74
N ASN A 36 6.64 -9.24 -3.82
CA ASN A 36 5.74 -10.35 -4.13
C ASN A 36 4.30 -10.15 -3.59
N CYS A 37 3.85 -8.91 -3.42
CA CYS A 37 2.50 -8.63 -2.92
C CYS A 37 1.92 -7.34 -3.48
N VAL A 38 0.61 -7.20 -3.37
CA VAL A 38 -0.09 -5.91 -3.54
C VAL A 38 -0.39 -5.37 -2.15
N ASN A 39 -0.06 -4.10 -1.91
CA ASN A 39 -0.39 -3.42 -0.66
C ASN A 39 -1.86 -3.01 -0.69
N VAL A 40 -2.69 -3.64 0.12
CA VAL A 40 -4.12 -3.37 0.19
C VAL A 40 -4.44 -2.54 1.42
N LEU A 41 -5.14 -1.43 1.18
CA LEU A 41 -5.69 -0.57 2.21
C LEU A 41 -7.22 -0.52 2.12
N ILE A 42 -7.91 -0.57 3.26
CA ILE A 42 -9.36 -0.42 3.33
C ILE A 42 -9.69 0.53 4.48
N ASP A 43 -10.18 1.71 4.13
CA ASP A 43 -10.73 2.71 5.05
C ASP A 43 -12.26 2.64 4.93
N TYR A 44 -12.91 2.12 5.97
CA TYR A 44 -14.38 2.01 6.03
C TYR A 44 -15.05 3.33 6.40
N GLY A 45 -14.28 4.35 6.77
CA GLY A 45 -14.75 5.69 7.09
C GLY A 45 -15.89 5.68 8.11
N SER A 46 -16.99 6.33 7.74
CA SER A 46 -18.17 6.43 8.60
C SER A 46 -18.94 5.11 8.77
N LEU A 47 -18.67 4.07 7.95
CA LEU A 47 -19.34 2.77 8.09
C LEU A 47 -18.80 1.94 9.25
N ASP A 48 -17.55 2.19 9.66
CA ASP A 48 -16.92 1.47 10.76
C ASP A 48 -15.86 2.31 11.50
N SER A 49 -16.30 3.45 12.05
CA SER A 49 -15.41 4.43 12.71
C SER A 49 -14.76 3.97 14.01
N GLN A 50 -15.10 2.78 14.51
CA GLN A 50 -14.58 2.22 15.76
C GLN A 50 -13.38 1.29 15.52
N ASN A 51 -13.19 0.82 14.29
CA ASN A 51 -12.09 -0.06 13.93
C ASN A 51 -11.00 0.71 13.18
N ASN A 52 -9.77 0.22 13.29
CA ASN A 52 -8.67 0.75 12.50
C ASN A 52 -8.82 0.29 11.04
N ASP A 53 -8.29 1.11 10.13
CA ASP A 53 -8.17 0.77 8.73
C ASP A 53 -7.39 -0.54 8.54
N TYR A 54 -7.80 -1.31 7.54
CA TYR A 54 -7.07 -2.50 7.15
C TYR A 54 -5.90 -2.08 6.27
N GLU A 55 -4.67 -2.45 6.63
CA GLU A 55 -3.51 -2.27 5.77
C GLU A 55 -2.65 -3.54 5.81
N LYS A 56 -2.59 -4.27 4.69
CA LYS A 56 -1.75 -5.47 4.56
C LYS A 56 -1.21 -5.67 3.14
N CYS A 57 -0.02 -6.23 3.09
CA CYS A 57 0.61 -6.78 1.89
C CYS A 57 0.01 -8.16 1.59
N LEU A 58 -0.83 -8.25 0.55
CA LEU A 58 -1.47 -9.48 0.11
C LEU A 58 -0.61 -10.20 -0.94
N PRO A 59 -0.15 -11.44 -0.67
CA PRO A 59 0.82 -12.12 -1.53
C PRO A 59 0.22 -12.44 -2.91
N VAL A 60 1.00 -12.18 -3.96
CA VAL A 60 0.62 -12.46 -5.35
C VAL A 60 1.82 -13.05 -6.10
N THR A 61 1.54 -13.94 -7.07
CA THR A 61 2.55 -14.52 -7.95
C THR A 61 2.30 -14.04 -9.37
N GLY A 62 2.72 -12.80 -9.65
CA GLY A 62 2.49 -12.13 -10.94
C GLY A 62 1.26 -11.22 -10.93
N GLU A 63 0.75 -10.94 -12.14
CA GLU A 63 -0.40 -10.07 -12.35
C GLU A 63 -1.70 -10.78 -11.91
N ILE A 64 -2.60 -10.02 -11.28
CA ILE A 64 -3.91 -10.49 -10.80
C ILE A 64 -4.91 -9.33 -10.86
N THR A 65 -6.20 -9.57 -11.06
CA THR A 65 -7.19 -8.48 -10.96
C THR A 65 -7.42 -8.08 -9.50
N ALA A 66 -7.82 -6.82 -9.25
CA ALA A 66 -8.18 -6.36 -7.91
C ALA A 66 -9.33 -7.19 -7.31
N LEU A 67 -10.31 -7.61 -8.12
CA LEU A 67 -11.40 -8.47 -7.70
C LEU A 67 -10.90 -9.85 -7.22
N GLU A 68 -10.09 -10.54 -8.03
CA GLU A 68 -9.55 -11.86 -7.67
C GLU A 68 -8.64 -11.77 -6.45
N LEU A 69 -7.80 -10.73 -6.35
CA LEU A 69 -6.94 -10.48 -5.19
C LEU A 69 -7.77 -10.41 -3.91
N MET A 70 -8.83 -9.60 -3.92
CA MET A 70 -9.70 -9.40 -2.76
C MET A 70 -10.46 -10.68 -2.41
N GLN A 71 -10.99 -11.39 -3.39
CA GLN A 71 -11.68 -12.67 -3.20
C GLN A 71 -10.75 -13.75 -2.64
N ASN A 72 -9.51 -13.87 -3.14
CA ASN A 72 -8.50 -14.79 -2.63
C ASN A 72 -8.12 -14.49 -1.17
N ALA A 73 -8.20 -13.22 -0.76
CA ALA A 73 -8.02 -12.79 0.62
C ALA A 73 -9.31 -12.85 1.47
N ASN A 74 -10.37 -13.50 0.97
CA ASN A 74 -11.68 -13.67 1.62
C ASN A 74 -12.47 -12.38 1.85
N PHE A 75 -12.17 -11.31 1.11
CA PHE A 75 -13.03 -10.14 1.04
C PHE A 75 -14.20 -10.39 0.10
N LYS A 76 -15.37 -9.86 0.46
CA LYS A 76 -16.57 -9.94 -0.37
C LYS A 76 -16.85 -8.58 -1.00
N LEU A 77 -16.55 -8.46 -2.29
CA LEU A 77 -16.94 -7.31 -3.08
C LEU A 77 -18.29 -7.57 -3.75
N GLU A 78 -19.16 -6.57 -3.69
CA GLU A 78 -20.42 -6.54 -4.42
C GLU A 78 -20.43 -5.32 -5.34
N GLY A 79 -20.67 -5.57 -6.62
CA GLY A 79 -20.90 -4.53 -7.60
C GLY A 79 -22.37 -4.10 -7.66
N THR A 80 -22.63 -3.00 -8.35
CA THR A 80 -24.02 -2.55 -8.59
C THR A 80 -24.74 -3.45 -9.63
N ASN A 81 -26.06 -3.50 -9.61
CA ASN A 81 -26.85 -4.28 -10.58
C ASN A 81 -26.63 -3.79 -12.02
N LYS A 82 -26.56 -2.47 -12.21
CA LYS A 82 -26.43 -1.85 -13.54
C LYS A 82 -25.01 -1.93 -14.11
N TYR A 83 -23.98 -1.77 -13.27
CA TYR A 83 -22.59 -1.67 -13.73
C TYR A 83 -21.72 -2.85 -13.31
N GLY A 84 -22.27 -3.82 -12.58
CA GLY A 84 -21.51 -4.93 -12.03
C GLY A 84 -20.33 -4.44 -11.19
N ASN A 85 -19.20 -5.14 -11.29
CA ASN A 85 -17.97 -4.83 -10.57
C ASN A 85 -17.20 -3.62 -11.14
N ASN A 86 -17.76 -2.90 -12.11
CA ASN A 86 -17.23 -1.60 -12.53
C ASN A 86 -17.52 -0.50 -11.50
N VAL A 87 -18.54 -0.71 -10.67
CA VAL A 87 -18.87 0.18 -9.55
C VAL A 87 -19.04 -0.67 -8.31
N VAL A 88 -18.08 -0.58 -7.39
CA VAL A 88 -18.13 -1.30 -6.11
C VAL A 88 -19.16 -0.63 -5.23
N CYS A 89 -20.18 -1.39 -4.83
CA CYS A 89 -21.21 -0.88 -3.94
C CYS A 89 -21.02 -1.38 -2.50
N ARG A 90 -20.54 -2.62 -2.29
CA ARG A 90 -20.23 -3.12 -0.95
C ARG A 90 -18.88 -3.81 -0.88
N LEU A 91 -18.26 -3.66 0.29
CA LEU A 91 -17.10 -4.42 0.73
C LEU A 91 -17.44 -5.05 2.08
N ASN A 92 -17.36 -6.37 2.18
CA ASN A 92 -17.74 -7.14 3.37
C ASN A 92 -19.14 -6.79 3.89
N ASN A 93 -20.12 -6.62 2.97
CA ASN A 93 -21.50 -6.27 3.28
C ASN A 93 -21.66 -4.87 3.92
N LEU A 94 -20.70 -3.98 3.73
CA LEU A 94 -20.76 -2.57 4.11
C LEU A 94 -20.78 -1.67 2.85
N PRO A 95 -21.68 -0.67 2.76
CA PRO A 95 -22.79 -0.39 3.69
C PRO A 95 -23.82 -1.52 3.73
N LYS A 96 -24.51 -1.70 4.86
CA LYS A 96 -25.49 -2.79 5.02
C LYS A 96 -26.74 -2.52 4.16
N PRO A 97 -27.31 -3.54 3.48
CA PRO A 97 -28.42 -3.35 2.52
C PRO A 97 -29.71 -2.69 3.04
N SER A 98 -29.91 -2.63 4.37
CA SER A 98 -31.14 -2.09 4.97
C SER A 98 -30.84 -1.20 6.17
N THR A 99 -29.63 -0.64 6.22
CA THR A 99 -29.22 0.29 7.27
C THR A 99 -28.92 1.64 6.64
N PRO A 100 -29.55 2.72 7.12
CA PRO A 100 -29.22 4.06 6.68
C PRO A 100 -27.74 4.40 6.93
N ILE A 101 -27.13 5.03 5.93
CA ILE A 101 -25.83 5.67 6.00
C ILE A 101 -26.09 7.10 6.47
N GLY A 102 -25.75 7.39 7.72
CA GLY A 102 -25.91 8.73 8.28
C GLY A 102 -24.86 9.69 7.70
N VAL A 103 -25.21 10.44 6.66
CA VAL A 103 -24.34 11.45 6.06
C VAL A 103 -24.81 12.84 6.46
N LYS A 104 -23.94 13.59 7.15
CA LYS A 104 -24.25 14.94 7.63
C LYS A 104 -24.65 15.86 6.46
N GLY A 105 -25.84 16.45 6.53
CA GLY A 105 -26.36 17.37 5.52
C GLY A 105 -27.25 16.72 4.47
N HIS A 106 -27.46 15.40 4.56
CA HIS A 106 -28.33 14.63 3.68
C HIS A 106 -29.40 13.91 4.50
N GLU A 107 -30.51 13.55 3.85
CA GLU A 107 -31.50 12.64 4.44
C GLU A 107 -30.90 11.23 4.60
N ASP A 108 -31.53 10.41 5.44
CA ASP A 108 -31.14 9.02 5.65
C ASP A 108 -31.09 8.27 4.31
N TYR A 109 -29.90 7.82 3.94
CA TYR A 109 -29.63 7.20 2.65
C TYR A 109 -29.37 5.70 2.82
N ILE A 110 -30.10 4.86 2.08
CA ILE A 110 -29.84 3.41 2.01
C ILE A 110 -29.27 3.12 0.63
N GLU A 111 -28.05 2.58 0.58
CA GLU A 111 -27.43 2.12 -0.66
C GLU A 111 -28.03 0.76 -1.07
N GLU A 112 -28.83 0.76 -2.13
CA GLU A 112 -29.53 -0.41 -2.68
C GLU A 112 -28.71 -1.18 -3.72
N CYS A 113 -27.58 -0.64 -4.17
CA CYS A 113 -26.71 -1.18 -5.20
C CYS A 113 -27.37 -1.35 -6.57
N LYS A 114 -28.43 -0.61 -6.87
CA LYS A 114 -29.11 -0.73 -8.17
C LYS A 114 -28.30 -0.12 -9.31
N GLU A 115 -27.75 1.06 -9.07
CA GLU A 115 -27.05 1.85 -10.08
C GLU A 115 -25.91 2.63 -9.42
N MET A 116 -25.57 3.83 -9.90
CA MET A 116 -24.42 4.55 -9.36
C MET A 116 -24.73 5.01 -7.92
N PRO A 117 -23.82 4.74 -6.95
CA PRO A 117 -23.96 5.24 -5.59
C PRO A 117 -24.16 6.74 -5.54
N ALA A 118 -24.78 7.20 -4.46
CA ALA A 118 -24.93 8.64 -4.24
C ALA A 118 -23.56 9.32 -4.21
N ALA A 119 -23.43 10.47 -4.88
CA ALA A 119 -22.16 11.22 -4.92
C ALA A 119 -21.65 11.65 -3.53
N PHE A 120 -22.52 11.62 -2.51
CA PHE A 120 -22.20 11.93 -1.12
C PHE A 120 -21.90 10.69 -0.25
N ALA A 121 -22.00 9.45 -0.78
CA ALA A 121 -21.80 8.20 -0.04
C ALA A 121 -21.42 7.04 -0.97
N TYR A 122 -20.13 6.74 -1.12
CA TYR A 122 -19.67 5.73 -2.08
C TYR A 122 -18.28 5.16 -1.77
N TRP A 123 -17.94 4.01 -2.35
CA TRP A 123 -16.59 3.45 -2.31
C TRP A 123 -15.72 4.07 -3.41
N ALA A 124 -14.67 4.78 -3.01
CA ALA A 124 -13.58 5.15 -3.90
C ALA A 124 -12.61 3.98 -4.04
N VAL A 125 -12.30 3.60 -5.28
CA VAL A 125 -11.26 2.61 -5.60
C VAL A 125 -10.04 3.37 -6.12
N LEU A 126 -8.94 3.26 -5.40
CA LEU A 126 -7.70 3.95 -5.71
C LEU A 126 -6.59 2.93 -6.00
N GLU A 127 -5.70 3.30 -6.91
CA GLU A 127 -4.53 2.51 -7.28
C GLU A 127 -3.27 3.35 -7.14
N LYS A 128 -2.17 2.68 -6.80
CA LYS A 128 -0.82 3.24 -6.78
C LYS A 128 0.09 2.28 -7.50
N ARG A 129 0.65 2.71 -8.63
CA ARG A 129 1.50 1.86 -9.46
C ARG A 129 2.94 1.89 -8.98
N TRP A 130 3.50 0.71 -8.72
CA TRP A 130 4.92 0.56 -8.50
C TRP A 130 5.64 0.43 -9.84
N GLN A 131 6.71 1.19 -10.00
CA GLN A 131 7.56 1.11 -11.17
C GLN A 131 9.01 1.00 -10.73
N VAL A 132 9.73 0.05 -11.32
CA VAL A 132 11.17 -0.14 -11.07
C VAL A 132 11.98 1.04 -11.62
N ILE A 133 11.52 1.61 -12.74
CA ILE A 133 12.11 2.79 -13.36
C ILE A 133 11.07 3.92 -13.25
N PRO A 134 11.33 4.98 -12.48
CA PRO A 134 10.42 6.11 -12.38
C PRO A 134 10.26 6.76 -13.75
N ASN A 135 9.04 6.71 -14.31
CA ASN A 135 8.69 7.53 -15.47
C ASN A 135 8.17 8.88 -14.96
N PRO A 136 8.80 10.01 -15.31
CA PRO A 136 8.38 11.34 -14.86
C PRO A 136 6.97 11.74 -15.33
N PHE A 137 6.39 11.00 -16.28
CA PHE A 137 5.03 11.20 -16.78
C PHE A 137 3.99 10.24 -16.17
N ASP A 138 4.42 9.22 -15.42
CA ASP A 138 3.51 8.35 -14.68
C ASP A 138 3.23 8.92 -13.28
N LEU A 139 2.17 8.41 -12.65
CA LEU A 139 1.74 8.77 -11.30
C LEU A 139 2.83 8.40 -10.27
N ASN A 140 3.90 9.21 -10.16
CA ASN A 140 5.09 9.18 -9.28
C ASN A 140 4.98 8.38 -7.96
N GLY A 141 4.67 7.08 -7.99
CA GLY A 141 4.22 6.34 -6.81
C GLY A 141 3.10 7.04 -6.03
N LYS A 142 2.19 7.77 -6.71
CA LYS A 142 1.07 8.47 -6.06
C LYS A 142 -0.22 7.67 -6.21
N TRP A 143 -1.08 7.79 -5.22
CA TRP A 143 -2.44 7.28 -5.30
C TRP A 143 -3.25 8.06 -6.33
N ALA A 144 -4.03 7.35 -7.13
CA ALA A 144 -4.97 7.92 -8.09
C ALA A 144 -6.23 7.06 -8.18
N TRP A 145 -7.27 7.59 -8.82
CA TRP A 145 -8.48 6.82 -9.12
C TRP A 145 -8.17 5.67 -10.07
N ALA A 146 -8.72 4.49 -9.76
CA ALA A 146 -8.77 3.40 -10.70
C ALA A 146 -9.52 3.84 -11.97
N GLN A 147 -8.92 3.63 -13.14
CA GLN A 147 -9.51 4.02 -14.43
C GLN A 147 -10.48 2.96 -14.99
N VAL A 148 -10.50 1.78 -14.39
CA VAL A 148 -11.34 0.64 -14.76
C VAL A 148 -11.95 0.00 -13.51
N GLY A 149 -12.96 -0.83 -13.70
CA GLY A 149 -13.58 -1.62 -12.63
C GLY A 149 -12.63 -2.60 -11.97
N VAL A 150 -12.94 -3.05 -10.74
CA VAL A 150 -12.07 -3.99 -10.00
C VAL A 150 -11.91 -5.35 -10.69
N ALA A 151 -12.84 -5.72 -11.57
CA ALA A 151 -12.75 -6.93 -12.38
C ALA A 151 -11.70 -6.84 -13.50
N GLU A 152 -11.37 -5.63 -13.95
CA GLU A 152 -10.43 -5.38 -15.05
C GLU A 152 -9.15 -4.69 -14.55
N LEU A 153 -9.17 -4.16 -13.32
CA LEU A 153 -8.04 -3.49 -12.69
C LEU A 153 -6.93 -4.51 -12.38
N ALA A 154 -6.03 -4.71 -13.34
CA ALA A 154 -4.87 -5.55 -13.18
C ALA A 154 -3.91 -4.95 -12.16
N MET A 155 -3.42 -5.74 -11.21
CA MET A 155 -2.49 -5.37 -10.14
C MET A 155 -1.24 -6.25 -10.22
N LYS A 156 -0.09 -5.66 -9.92
CA LYS A 156 1.21 -6.35 -9.94
C LYS A 156 1.89 -6.29 -8.58
N PRO A 157 2.84 -7.19 -8.30
CA PRO A 157 3.64 -7.10 -7.10
C PRO A 157 4.30 -5.72 -6.97
N GLY A 158 4.16 -5.10 -5.80
CA GLY A 158 4.60 -3.75 -5.48
C GLY A 158 3.49 -2.70 -5.55
N ASP A 159 2.44 -2.92 -6.34
CA ASP A 159 1.33 -1.97 -6.48
C ASP A 159 0.56 -1.80 -5.16
N GLY A 160 -0.18 -0.69 -5.07
CA GLY A 160 -1.14 -0.39 -4.03
C GLY A 160 -2.57 -0.41 -4.56
N LEU A 161 -3.49 -0.99 -3.79
CA LEU A 161 -4.93 -0.97 -4.00
C LEU A 161 -5.60 -0.41 -2.75
N ALA A 162 -6.47 0.58 -2.87
CA ALA A 162 -7.23 1.08 -1.75
C ALA A 162 -8.73 1.13 -2.03
N PHE A 163 -9.51 0.77 -1.02
CA PHE A 163 -10.94 1.01 -0.95
C PHE A 163 -11.20 1.99 0.17
N VAL A 164 -11.73 3.17 -0.16
CA VAL A 164 -12.00 4.23 0.82
C VAL A 164 -13.48 4.57 0.75
N PHE A 165 -14.21 4.42 1.85
CA PHE A 165 -15.60 4.84 1.88
C PHE A 165 -15.69 6.35 2.08
N VAL A 166 -16.24 7.03 1.08
CA VAL A 166 -16.29 8.48 0.98
C VAL A 166 -17.67 8.98 1.37
N THR A 167 -17.69 9.96 2.28
CA THR A 167 -18.88 10.76 2.56
C THR A 167 -18.68 12.21 2.14
N ASN A 168 -19.73 12.88 1.68
CA ASN A 168 -19.71 14.29 1.24
C ASN A 168 -18.67 14.59 0.13
N GLY A 169 -18.21 13.57 -0.60
CA GLY A 169 -17.21 13.73 -1.65
C GLY A 169 -15.77 13.95 -1.15
N ASP A 170 -15.54 13.89 0.16
CA ASP A 170 -14.23 14.13 0.77
C ASP A 170 -13.34 12.88 0.70
N VAL A 171 -12.73 12.66 -0.47
CA VAL A 171 -11.87 11.50 -0.71
C VAL A 171 -10.54 11.68 0.03
N LYS A 172 -10.25 10.76 0.95
CA LYS A 172 -8.93 10.69 1.61
C LYS A 172 -8.03 9.75 0.81
N PHE A 173 -7.02 10.32 0.17
CA PHE A 173 -5.96 9.51 -0.41
C PHE A 173 -5.09 8.95 0.72
N PRO A 174 -4.69 7.67 0.66
CA PRO A 174 -3.77 7.12 1.66
C PRO A 174 -2.40 7.81 1.57
N ASP A 175 -1.62 7.70 2.65
CA ASP A 175 -0.26 8.27 2.71
C ASP A 175 0.76 7.52 1.81
#